data_AF-A0A2E9BAP5-F1
#
_entry.id   AF-A0A2E9BAP5-F1
#
_cell.length_a   1.000
_cell.length_b   1.000
_cell.length_c   1.000
_cell.angle_alpha   90.00
_cell.angle_beta   90.00
_cell.angle_gamma   90.00
#
_symmetry.space_group_name_H-M   'P 1'
#
loop_
_entity.id
_entity.type
_entity.pdbx_description
1 polymer ?
#
loop_
_entity_poly.entity_id
_entity_poly.type
_entity_poly.pdbx_seq_one_letter_code
_entity_poly.pdbx_strand_id
1 'polypeptide(L)'
;MEYSVAIAYLGLLLVSGVLLYLIWRIMKRNQESIMDGNAPAIAGSDELGGQAKDKSQFDEPDEEALAEMADVLSSAAEAQGIQYEDD
;
A
#
# COMPACT_ATOMS: atom_id res chain seq x y z
N MET A 1 20.47 -48.36 -34.65
CA MET A 1 19.43 -47.46 -34.08
C MET A 1 19.89 -46.74 -32.82
N GLU A 2 20.76 -47.31 -31.97
CA GLU A 2 21.18 -46.65 -30.70
C GLU A 2 21.74 -45.23 -30.84
N TYR A 3 22.63 -45.00 -31.81
CA TYR A 3 23.23 -43.67 -32.00
C TYR A 3 22.21 -42.58 -32.37
N SER A 4 21.12 -42.92 -33.07
CA SER A 4 20.10 -41.95 -33.48
C SER A 4 19.33 -41.37 -32.30
N VAL A 5 19.05 -42.21 -31.30
CA VAL A 5 18.34 -41.81 -30.07
C VAL A 5 19.27 -40.99 -29.17
N ALA A 6 20.54 -41.39 -29.07
CA ALA A 6 21.55 -40.63 -28.33
C ALA A 6 21.77 -39.21 -28.91
N ILE A 7 21.83 -39.09 -30.24
CA ILE A 7 21.95 -37.80 -30.93
C ILE A 7 20.71 -36.93 -30.68
N ALA A 8 19.50 -37.53 -30.67
CA ALA A 8 18.27 -36.81 -30.38
C ALA A 8 18.26 -36.25 -28.94
N TYR A 9 18.68 -37.03 -27.94
CA TYR A 9 18.77 -36.56 -26.56
C TYR A 9 19.84 -35.47 -26.37
N LEU A 10 20.98 -35.58 -27.06
CA LEU A 10 22.00 -34.54 -27.06
C LEU A 10 21.48 -33.23 -27.65
N GLY A 11 20.72 -33.30 -28.76
CA GLY A 11 20.06 -32.14 -29.35
C GLY A 11 19.06 -31.49 -28.39
N LEU A 12 18.24 -32.30 -27.72
CA LEU A 12 17.29 -31.82 -26.72
C LEU A 12 17.96 -31.13 -25.53
N LEU A 13 19.06 -31.69 -25.02
CA LEU A 13 19.84 -31.08 -23.94
C LEU A 13 20.44 -29.74 -24.37
N LEU A 14 20.94 -29.64 -25.60
CA LEU A 14 21.52 -28.41 -26.12
C LEU A 14 20.46 -27.31 -26.25
N VAL A 15 19.29 -27.63 -26.83
CA VAL A 15 18.17 -26.69 -26.96
C VAL A 15 17.65 -26.26 -25.58
N SER A 16 17.51 -27.20 -24.65
CA SER A 16 17.10 -26.90 -23.27
C SER A 16 18.10 -25.98 -22.56
N GLY A 17 19.40 -26.24 -22.70
CA GLY A 17 20.46 -25.40 -22.13
C GLY A 17 20.44 -23.98 -22.67
N VAL A 18 20.20 -23.81 -23.99
CA VAL A 18 20.07 -22.48 -24.61
C VAL A 18 18.85 -21.73 -24.07
N LEU A 19 17.70 -22.41 -23.95
CA LEU A 19 16.49 -21.80 -23.38
C LEU A 19 16.69 -21.37 -21.93
N LEU A 20 17.28 -22.23 -21.09
CA LEU A 20 17.58 -21.90 -19.71
C LEU A 20 18.52 -20.69 -19.59
N TYR A 21 19.54 -20.60 -20.46
CA TYR A 21 20.42 -19.44 -20.52
C TYR A 21 19.68 -18.14 -20.90
N LEU A 22 18.78 -18.21 -21.89
CA LEU A 22 17.99 -17.06 -22.31
C LEU A 22 17.03 -16.59 -21.20
N ILE A 23 16.34 -17.52 -20.53
CA ILE A 23 15.45 -17.20 -19.41
C ILE A 23 16.26 -16.56 -18.29
N TRP A 24 17.42 -17.12 -17.92
CA TRP A 24 18.29 -16.54 -16.90
C TRP A 24 18.74 -15.12 -17.25
N ARG A 25 19.09 -14.87 -18.51
CA ARG A 25 19.45 -13.53 -19.00
C ARG A 25 18.29 -12.54 -18.91
N ILE A 26 17.06 -12.97 -19.19
CA ILE A 26 15.86 -12.12 -19.09
C ILE A 26 15.49 -11.87 -17.62
N MET A 27 15.51 -12.91 -16.79
CA MET A 27 15.26 -12.78 -15.34
C MET A 27 16.20 -11.77 -14.69
N LYS A 28 17.50 -11.82 -15.02
CA LYS A 28 18.48 -10.85 -14.50
C LYS A 28 18.15 -9.40 -14.86
N ARG A 29 17.54 -9.17 -16.03
CA ARG A 29 17.11 -7.83 -16.47
C ARG A 29 15.79 -7.38 -15.82
N ASN A 30 14.91 -8.32 -15.50
CA ASN A 30 13.63 -8.05 -14.82
C ASN A 30 13.75 -8.03 -13.29
N GLN A 31 14.88 -8.42 -12.72
CA GLN A 31 15.07 -8.41 -11.26
C GLN A 31 14.98 -7.00 -10.69
N GLU A 32 15.51 -5.97 -11.37
CA GLU A 32 15.40 -4.58 -10.91
C GLU A 32 13.93 -4.13 -10.85
N SER A 33 13.15 -4.37 -11.91
CA SER A 33 11.72 -4.01 -11.94
C SER A 33 10.86 -4.81 -10.97
N ILE A 34 11.22 -6.06 -10.70
CA ILE A 34 10.50 -6.93 -9.74
C ILE A 34 10.89 -6.56 -8.30
N MET A 35 12.13 -6.13 -8.05
CA MET A 35 12.57 -5.69 -6.73
C MET A 35 11.84 -4.41 -6.30
N ASP A 36 11.62 -3.47 -7.21
CA ASP A 36 10.85 -2.25 -6.90
C ASP A 36 9.36 -2.55 -6.70
N GLY A 37 8.78 -3.43 -7.54
CA GLY A 37 7.36 -3.81 -7.44
C GLY A 37 7.02 -4.76 -6.27
N ASN A 38 7.98 -5.58 -5.83
CA ASN A 38 7.85 -6.47 -4.67
C ASN A 38 8.61 -5.95 -3.43
N ALA A 39 9.04 -4.69 -3.43
CA ALA A 39 9.63 -4.08 -2.26
C ALA A 39 8.62 -4.20 -1.10
N PRO A 40 9.05 -4.62 0.10
CA PRO A 40 8.15 -4.69 1.25
C PRO A 40 7.58 -3.29 1.51
N ALA A 41 6.30 -3.19 1.81
CA ALA A 41 5.67 -1.91 2.12
C ALA A 41 6.36 -1.31 3.36
N ILE A 42 7.06 -0.19 3.16
CA ILE A 42 7.78 0.50 4.22
C ILE A 42 6.78 1.46 4.88
N ALA A 43 6.45 1.25 6.15
CA ALA A 43 5.60 2.17 6.89
C ALA A 43 6.18 3.60 6.80
N GLY A 44 5.40 4.56 6.28
CA GLY A 44 5.84 5.94 6.07
C GLY A 44 6.36 6.27 4.65
N SER A 45 6.34 5.32 3.71
CA SER A 45 6.57 5.62 2.28
C SER A 45 5.36 6.28 1.61
N ASP A 46 4.18 6.16 2.21
CA ASP A 46 2.98 6.83 1.74
C ASP A 46 3.01 8.30 2.12
N GLU A 47 2.52 9.14 1.21
CA GLU A 47 2.38 10.56 1.46
C GLU A 47 1.33 10.75 2.57
N LEU A 48 1.81 10.95 3.80
CA LEU A 48 0.95 11.22 4.95
C LEU A 48 0.26 12.57 4.74
N GLY A 49 -0.98 12.52 4.26
CA GLY A 49 -1.84 13.70 4.11
C GLY A 49 -2.19 14.39 5.43
N GLY A 50 -1.73 13.84 6.57
CA GLY A 50 -1.87 14.38 7.92
C GLY A 50 -0.95 15.59 8.20
N GLN A 51 -0.86 16.52 7.27
CA GLN A 51 -0.26 17.82 7.55
C GLN A 51 -1.23 18.66 8.39
N ALA A 52 -0.69 19.54 9.23
CA ALA A 52 -1.50 20.54 9.92
C ALA A 52 -2.20 21.40 8.86
N LYS A 53 -3.52 21.23 8.76
CA LYS A 53 -4.36 22.01 7.86
C LYS A 53 -4.38 23.46 8.37
N ASP A 54 -4.04 24.39 7.48
CA ASP A 54 -4.23 25.83 7.71
C ASP A 54 -5.66 26.12 8.20
N LYS A 55 -5.78 26.87 9.29
CA LYS A 55 -7.07 27.21 9.91
C LYS A 55 -7.97 27.98 8.96
N SER A 56 -7.41 28.74 8.02
CA SER A 56 -8.18 29.54 7.07
C SER A 56 -8.93 28.71 6.02
N GLN A 57 -8.74 27.38 5.97
CA GLN A 57 -9.44 26.50 5.03
C GLN A 57 -10.75 25.92 5.58
N PHE A 58 -11.06 26.19 6.86
CA PHE A 58 -12.28 25.75 7.50
C PHE A 58 -13.26 26.91 7.57
N ASP A 59 -14.52 26.65 7.22
CA ASP A 59 -15.61 27.60 7.38
C ASP A 59 -16.07 27.64 8.84
N GLU A 60 -16.66 28.76 9.25
CA GLU A 60 -17.31 28.86 10.55
C GLU A 60 -18.51 27.89 10.61
N PRO A 61 -18.68 27.12 11.70
CA PRO A 61 -19.83 26.22 11.83
C PRO A 61 -21.14 27.00 11.77
N ASP A 62 -22.16 26.41 11.15
CA ASP A 62 -23.51 26.96 11.17
C ASP A 62 -24.22 26.68 12.51
N GLU A 63 -25.37 27.32 12.70
CA GLU A 63 -26.16 27.18 13.94
C GLU A 63 -26.60 25.74 14.21
N GLU A 64 -26.83 24.96 13.17
CA GLU A 64 -27.21 23.54 13.26
C GLU A 64 -26.03 22.71 13.80
N ALA A 65 -24.83 22.87 13.23
CA ALA A 65 -23.63 22.21 13.71
C ALA A 65 -23.25 22.62 15.15
N LEU A 66 -23.48 23.88 15.51
CA LEU A 66 -23.27 24.36 16.89
C LEU A 66 -24.25 23.70 17.87
N ALA A 67 -25.52 23.55 17.50
CA ALA A 67 -26.52 22.88 18.33
C ALA A 67 -26.23 21.39 18.51
N GLU A 68 -25.82 20.69 17.45
CA GLU A 68 -25.41 19.28 17.55
C GLU A 68 -24.19 19.11 18.46
N MET A 69 -23.19 19.99 18.34
CA MET A 69 -22.02 19.96 19.22
C MET A 69 -22.37 20.25 20.68
N ALA A 70 -23.34 21.13 20.94
CA ALA A 70 -23.81 21.40 22.31
C ALA A 70 -24.44 20.15 22.95
N ASP A 71 -25.25 19.39 22.20
CA ASP A 71 -25.85 18.14 22.67
C ASP A 71 -24.79 17.05 22.95
N VAL A 72 -23.82 16.90 22.04
CA VAL A 72 -22.69 15.97 22.22
C VAL A 72 -21.86 16.33 23.47
N LEU A 73 -21.60 17.62 23.70
CA LEU A 73 -20.84 18.07 24.86
C LEU A 73 -21.62 17.90 26.17
N SER A 74 -22.94 18.15 26.15
CA SER A 74 -23.83 17.94 27.29
C SER A 74 -23.86 16.47 27.71
N SER A 75 -24.15 15.57 26.77
CA SER A 75 -24.20 14.13 27.02
C SER A 75 -22.86 13.57 27.52
N ALA A 76 -21.74 14.06 26.97
CA ALA A 76 -20.40 13.67 27.41
C ALA A 76 -20.08 14.14 28.84
N ALA A 77 -20.59 15.30 29.26
CA ALA A 77 -20.42 15.83 30.61
C ALA A 77 -21.28 15.08 31.62
N GLU A 78 -22.54 14.81 31.30
CA GLU A 78 -23.43 13.99 32.13
C GLU A 78 -22.84 12.59 32.38
N ALA A 79 -22.25 11.97 31.35
CA ALA A 79 -21.54 10.70 31.48
C ALA A 79 -20.32 10.76 32.40
N GLN A 80 -19.71 11.95 32.55
CA GLN A 80 -18.60 12.23 33.45
C GLN A 80 -19.07 12.75 34.83
N GLY A 81 -20.39 12.88 35.05
CA GLY A 81 -20.97 13.42 36.28
C GLY A 81 -20.79 14.94 36.43
N ILE A 82 -20.53 15.65 35.33
CA ILE A 82 -20.40 17.11 35.27
C ILE A 82 -21.73 17.67 34.77
N GLN A 83 -22.31 18.64 35.49
CA GLN A 83 -23.48 19.41 35.03
C GLN A 83 -23.01 20.79 34.61
N TYR A 84 -23.47 21.26 33.44
CA TYR A 84 -23.23 22.63 33.01
C TYR A 84 -24.25 23.55 33.70
N GLU A 85 -23.79 24.69 34.22
CA GLU A 85 -24.67 25.77 34.67
C GLU A 85 -25.02 26.65 33.45
N ASP A 86 -26.32 26.82 33.20
CA ASP A 86 -26.82 27.77 32.20
C ASP A 86 -26.70 29.19 32.79
N ASP A 87 -25.64 29.92 32.44
CA ASP A 87 -25.50 31.37 32.69
C ASP A 87 -26.17 32.22 31.58
#